data_AF-A0A2E0X9Z8-F1
#
_entry.id   AF-A0A2E0X9Z8-F1
#
_cell.length_a   1.000
_cell.length_b   1.000
_cell.length_c   1.000
_cell.angle_alpha   90.00
_cell.angle_beta   90.00
_cell.angle_gamma   90.00
#
_symmetry.space_group_name_H-M   'P 1'
#
loop_
_entity.id
_entity.type
_entity.pdbx_description
1 polymer ?
#
loop_
_entity_poly.entity_id
_entity_poly.type
_entity_poly.pdbx_seq_one_letter_code
_entity_poly.pdbx_strand_id
1 'polypeptide(L)'
;MSAPIPPPPPVEPRNVQAAAAAPRQPLRFSMRSLLALMTAVAIACAVTTALPRPFALMITGALWIAGSGWLATGVLFARGDRQAFCLGGLIVVASMWTQSGGQMLEGVRVLLRPLGLFELGSSLTPWLQLALVAAAAAGNGWLCVRARRWHQGPPE
;
A
#
# COMPACT_ATOMS: atom_id res chain seq x y z
N MET A 1 51.73 1.31 -44.10
CA MET A 1 51.97 2.31 -43.04
C MET A 1 50.63 2.60 -42.40
N SER A 2 50.34 1.95 -41.27
CA SER A 2 49.04 2.07 -40.59
C SER A 2 49.13 3.18 -39.56
N ALA A 3 48.29 4.21 -39.70
CA ALA A 3 48.26 5.34 -38.79
C ALA A 3 47.79 4.89 -37.38
N PRO A 4 48.39 5.42 -36.30
CA PRO A 4 47.96 5.10 -34.94
C PRO A 4 46.57 5.67 -34.67
N ILE A 5 45.69 4.81 -34.15
CA ILE A 5 44.33 5.16 -33.73
C ILE A 5 44.42 6.08 -32.51
N PRO A 6 43.78 7.26 -32.50
CA PRO A 6 43.80 8.15 -31.34
C PRO A 6 43.05 7.50 -30.16
N PRO A 7 43.51 7.73 -28.92
CA PRO A 7 42.84 7.18 -27.74
C PRO A 7 41.42 7.76 -27.60
N PRO A 8 40.46 6.95 -27.09
CA PRO A 8 39.11 7.42 -26.85
C PRO A 8 39.12 8.57 -25.81
N PRO A 9 38.21 9.55 -25.95
CA PRO A 9 38.11 10.64 -25.01
C PRO A 9 37.72 10.13 -23.61
N PRO A 10 38.19 10.77 -22.53
CA PRO A 10 37.84 10.39 -21.17
C PRO A 10 36.33 10.54 -20.96
N VAL A 11 35.68 9.45 -20.56
CA VAL A 11 34.26 9.43 -20.20
C VAL A 11 34.10 10.21 -18.89
N GLU A 12 33.62 11.44 -19.00
CA GLU A 12 33.29 12.30 -17.86
C GLU A 12 32.22 11.59 -17.00
N PRO A 13 32.45 11.28 -15.72
CA PRO A 13 31.46 10.64 -14.85
C PRO A 13 30.42 11.68 -14.40
N ARG A 14 29.72 12.33 -15.34
CA ARG A 14 28.97 13.56 -15.04
C ARG A 14 27.58 13.35 -14.43
N ASN A 15 27.03 12.13 -14.43
CA ASN A 15 25.58 11.98 -14.17
C ASN A 15 25.14 10.93 -13.13
N VAL A 16 26.05 10.21 -12.46
CA VAL A 16 25.63 9.20 -11.46
C VAL A 16 25.48 9.80 -10.05
N GLN A 17 26.21 10.88 -9.73
CA GLN A 17 26.19 11.49 -8.40
C GLN A 17 25.12 12.59 -8.22
N ALA A 18 24.65 13.23 -9.29
CA ALA A 18 23.67 14.32 -9.17
C ALA A 18 22.24 13.85 -8.80
N ALA A 19 21.90 12.58 -9.04
CA ALA A 19 20.61 12.00 -8.63
C ALA A 19 20.62 11.46 -7.18
N ALA A 20 21.77 11.50 -6.49
CA ALA A 20 21.96 10.79 -5.22
C ALA A 20 21.53 11.56 -3.96
N ALA A 21 21.17 12.84 -4.04
CA ALA A 21 20.89 13.64 -2.85
C ALA A 21 19.80 14.70 -3.08
N ALA A 22 18.62 14.29 -3.56
CA ALA A 22 17.44 15.10 -3.26
C ALA A 22 17.27 15.12 -1.72
N PRO A 23 17.23 16.29 -1.07
CA PRO A 23 17.15 16.38 0.38
C PRO A 23 15.89 15.64 0.86
N ARG A 24 16.10 14.59 1.65
CA ARG A 24 15.05 13.84 2.33
C ARG A 24 14.41 14.78 3.34
N GLN A 25 13.32 15.43 2.98
CA GLN A 25 12.52 16.11 4.00
C GLN A 25 11.87 15.04 4.86
N PRO A 26 12.24 14.90 6.14
CA PRO A 26 11.47 14.05 7.05
C PRO A 26 10.03 14.56 7.01
N LEU A 27 9.06 13.65 6.95
CA LEU A 27 7.63 13.97 7.10
C LEU A 27 7.45 14.73 8.41
N ARG A 28 7.52 16.06 8.35
CA ARG A 28 7.24 16.94 9.48
C ARG A 28 5.73 17.01 9.60
N PHE A 29 5.16 16.01 10.25
CA PHE A 29 3.77 16.09 10.68
C PHE A 29 3.66 17.26 11.66
N SER A 30 2.94 18.30 11.24
CA SER A 30 2.51 19.35 12.16
C SER A 30 1.72 18.70 13.30
N MET A 31 1.96 19.10 14.55
CA MET A 31 1.24 18.60 15.73
C MET A 31 -0.29 18.64 15.53
N ARG A 32 -0.78 19.66 14.81
CA ARG A 32 -2.19 19.78 14.43
C ARG A 32 -2.68 18.68 13.50
N SER A 33 -1.86 18.30 12.51
CA SER A 33 -2.19 17.23 11.57
C SER A 33 -2.17 15.87 12.26
N LEU A 34 -1.23 15.64 13.18
CA LEU A 34 -1.17 14.41 13.97
C LEU A 34 -2.39 14.28 14.89
N LEU A 35 -2.75 15.35 15.60
CA LEU A 35 -3.94 15.38 16.44
C LEU A 35 -5.22 15.18 15.62
N ALA A 36 -5.36 15.83 14.47
CA ALA A 36 -6.50 15.62 13.58
C ALA A 36 -6.61 14.17 13.10
N LEU A 37 -5.48 13.55 12.73
CA LEU A 37 -5.44 12.14 12.33
C LEU A 37 -5.83 11.21 13.48
N MET A 38 -5.28 11.43 14.69
CA MET A 38 -5.61 10.63 15.87
C MET A 38 -7.09 10.74 16.22
N THR A 39 -7.67 11.94 16.16
CA THR A 39 -9.10 12.16 16.39
C THR A 39 -9.95 11.47 15.32
N ALA A 40 -9.56 11.54 14.05
CA ALA A 40 -10.26 10.84 12.96
C ALA A 40 -10.22 9.32 13.16
N VAL A 41 -9.08 8.77 13.58
CA VAL A 41 -8.94 7.34 13.91
C VAL A 41 -9.79 6.97 15.12
N ALA A 42 -9.84 7.81 16.15
CA ALA A 42 -10.67 7.57 17.32
C ALA A 42 -12.18 7.57 16.97
N ILE A 43 -12.62 8.52 16.13
CA ILE A 43 -14.00 8.55 15.61
C ILE A 43 -14.27 7.30 14.76
N ALA A 44 -13.36 6.93 13.86
CA ALA A 44 -13.51 5.71 13.06
C ALA A 44 -13.64 4.47 13.95
N CYS A 45 -12.83 4.35 15.00
CA CYS A 45 -12.95 3.29 16.00
C CYS A 45 -14.32 3.31 16.70
N ALA A 46 -14.77 4.47 17.19
CA ALA A 46 -16.08 4.59 17.82
C ALA A 46 -17.22 4.19 16.86
N VAL A 47 -17.16 4.61 15.59
CA VAL A 47 -18.13 4.21 14.55
C VAL A 47 -18.07 2.70 14.30
N THR A 48 -16.89 2.09 14.23
CA THR A 48 -16.76 0.63 14.08
C THR A 48 -17.37 -0.14 15.24
N THR A 49 -17.36 0.39 16.47
CA THR A 49 -18.02 -0.26 17.61
C THR A 49 -19.55 -0.21 17.55
N ALA A 50 -20.13 0.74 16.80
CA ALA A 50 -21.57 0.86 16.60
C ALA A 50 -22.10 0.04 15.41
N LEU A 51 -21.20 -0.46 14.55
CA LEU A 51 -21.55 -1.23 13.36
C LEU A 51 -21.74 -2.71 13.67
N PRO A 52 -22.55 -3.43 12.86
CA PRO A 52 -22.62 -4.88 12.96
C PRO A 52 -21.22 -5.49 12.76
N ARG A 53 -20.90 -6.51 13.58
CA ARG A 53 -19.60 -7.19 13.62
C ARG A 53 -18.93 -7.44 12.25
N PRO A 54 -19.59 -7.94 11.19
CA PRO A 54 -18.93 -8.16 9.90
C PRO A 54 -18.42 -6.85 9.25
N PHE A 55 -19.18 -5.77 9.35
CA PHE A 55 -18.77 -4.46 8.83
C PHE A 55 -17.62 -3.87 9.64
N ALA A 56 -17.66 -4.01 10.96
CA ALA A 56 -16.57 -3.57 11.84
C ALA A 56 -15.26 -4.28 11.46
N LEU A 57 -15.27 -5.61 11.31
CA LEU A 57 -14.10 -6.39 10.91
C LEU A 57 -13.56 -6.00 9.52
N MET A 58 -14.46 -5.76 8.54
CA MET A 58 -14.06 -5.29 7.22
C MET A 58 -13.39 -3.92 7.27
N ILE A 59 -13.99 -2.96 7.98
CA ILE A 59 -13.47 -1.59 8.06
C ILE A 59 -12.14 -1.59 8.80
N THR A 60 -12.03 -2.27 9.94
CA THR A 60 -10.78 -2.34 10.71
C THR A 60 -9.66 -2.96 9.88
N GLY A 61 -9.92 -4.07 9.18
CA GLY A 61 -8.92 -4.71 8.34
C GLY A 61 -8.53 -3.88 7.13
N ALA A 62 -9.48 -3.21 6.47
CA ALA A 62 -9.21 -2.29 5.37
C ALA A 62 -8.39 -1.07 5.82
N LEU A 63 -8.71 -0.49 6.98
CA LEU A 63 -7.99 0.64 7.57
C LEU A 63 -6.56 0.25 7.93
N TRP A 64 -6.37 -0.96 8.47
CA TRP A 64 -5.06 -1.52 8.76
C TRP A 64 -4.21 -1.65 7.48
N ILE A 65 -4.75 -2.32 6.47
CA ILE A 65 -4.04 -2.57 5.21
C ILE A 65 -3.69 -1.25 4.48
N ALA A 66 -4.67 -0.35 4.35
CA ALA A 66 -4.48 0.94 3.70
C ALA A 66 -3.54 1.84 4.50
N GLY A 67 -3.69 1.89 5.82
CA GLY A 67 -2.85 2.69 6.72
C GLY A 67 -1.40 2.23 6.72
N SER A 68 -1.16 0.92 6.83
CA SER A 68 0.18 0.34 6.73
C SER A 68 0.80 0.56 5.35
N GLY A 69 0.02 0.38 4.28
CA GLY A 69 0.45 0.67 2.90
C GLY A 69 0.87 2.13 2.72
N TRP A 70 0.05 3.05 3.22
CA TRP A 70 0.31 4.48 3.16
C TRP A 70 1.56 4.89 3.95
N LEU A 71 1.67 4.44 5.21
CA LEU A 71 2.82 4.69 6.06
C LEU A 71 4.10 4.11 5.46
N ALA A 72 4.07 2.87 4.98
CA ALA A 72 5.24 2.25 4.40
C ALA A 72 5.66 2.96 3.11
N THR A 73 4.72 3.40 2.27
CA THR A 73 5.03 4.16 1.06
C THR A 73 5.62 5.54 1.38
N GLY A 74 5.11 6.21 2.43
CA GLY A 74 5.61 7.50 2.89
C GLY A 74 6.97 7.42 3.60
N VAL A 75 7.22 6.36 4.38
CA VAL A 75 8.47 6.15 5.13
C VAL A 75 9.57 5.58 4.24
N LEU A 76 9.26 4.60 3.39
CA LEU A 76 10.24 3.89 2.56
C LEU A 76 10.51 4.57 1.20
N PHE A 77 9.82 5.67 0.88
CA PHE A 77 9.98 6.44 -0.38
C PHE A 77 10.15 5.53 -1.61
N ALA A 78 9.09 4.80 -1.96
CA ALA A 78 9.13 3.90 -3.11
C ALA A 78 9.55 4.65 -4.40
N ARG A 79 10.70 4.25 -4.98
CA ARG A 79 11.26 4.83 -6.21
C ARG A 79 10.52 4.27 -7.42
N GLY A 80 9.37 4.89 -7.70
CA GLY A 80 8.56 4.62 -8.89
C GLY A 80 7.23 3.94 -8.58
N ASP A 81 6.27 4.14 -9.48
CA ASP A 81 4.90 3.64 -9.32
C ASP A 81 4.85 2.11 -9.19
N ARG A 82 5.74 1.39 -9.89
CA ARG A 82 5.83 -0.08 -9.77
C ARG A 82 6.27 -0.52 -8.37
N GLN A 83 7.24 0.17 -7.76
CA GLN A 83 7.69 -0.17 -6.41
C GLN A 83 6.61 0.13 -5.38
N ALA A 84 5.93 1.28 -5.50
CA ALA A 84 4.83 1.63 -4.58
C ALA A 84 3.68 0.62 -4.66
N PHE A 85 3.34 0.19 -5.89
CA PHE A 85 2.33 -0.85 -6.10
C PHE A 85 2.74 -2.18 -5.47
N CYS A 86 3.97 -2.65 -5.73
CA CYS A 86 4.48 -3.91 -5.15
C CYS A 86 4.53 -3.87 -3.63
N LEU A 87 4.89 -2.73 -3.05
CA LEU A 87 4.98 -2.55 -1.60
C LEU A 87 3.58 -2.59 -0.95
N GLY A 88 2.60 -1.93 -1.58
CA GLY A 88 1.19 -2.02 -1.18
C GLY A 88 0.64 -3.45 -1.28
N GLY A 89 0.95 -4.18 -2.37
CA GLY A 89 0.55 -5.57 -2.54
C GLY A 89 1.21 -6.52 -1.53
N LEU A 90 2.50 -6.34 -1.27
CA LEU A 90 3.24 -7.14 -0.29
C LEU A 90 2.71 -6.96 1.12
N ILE A 91 2.30 -5.74 1.49
CA ILE A 91 1.64 -5.47 2.77
C ILE A 91 0.31 -6.19 2.89
N VAL A 92 -0.47 -6.29 1.81
CA VAL A 92 -1.72 -7.08 1.84
C VAL A 92 -1.40 -8.54 2.09
N VAL A 93 -0.48 -9.13 1.31
CA VAL A 93 -0.12 -10.55 1.44
C VAL A 93 0.45 -10.85 2.83
N ALA A 94 1.35 -10.00 3.33
CA ALA A 94 1.91 -10.13 4.67
C ALA A 94 0.82 -9.96 5.76
N SER A 95 -0.10 -9.02 5.58
CA SER A 95 -1.19 -8.78 6.52
C SER A 95 -2.22 -9.90 6.54
N MET A 96 -2.36 -10.67 5.47
CA MET A 96 -3.22 -11.86 5.46
C MET A 96 -2.66 -12.99 6.34
N TRP A 97 -1.34 -13.00 6.54
CA TRP A 97 -0.70 -13.90 7.51
C TRP A 97 -0.78 -13.38 8.94
N THR A 98 -1.05 -12.08 9.13
CA THR A 98 -1.30 -11.51 10.44
C THR A 98 -2.79 -11.59 10.77
N GLN A 99 -3.12 -11.87 12.03
CA GLN A 99 -4.49 -12.04 12.51
C GLN A 99 -5.42 -10.86 12.14
N SER A 100 -4.86 -9.66 11.98
CA SER A 100 -5.56 -8.43 11.58
C SER A 100 -6.04 -8.40 10.12
N GLY A 101 -5.29 -8.90 9.13
CA GLY A 101 -5.76 -8.94 7.73
C GLY A 101 -6.76 -10.07 7.49
N GLY A 102 -6.64 -11.17 8.24
CA GLY A 102 -7.63 -12.25 8.27
C GLY A 102 -9.03 -11.79 8.71
N GLN A 103 -9.12 -10.75 9.55
CA GLN A 103 -10.41 -10.18 9.98
C GLN A 103 -11.21 -9.57 8.82
N MET A 104 -10.55 -8.94 7.83
CA MET A 104 -11.24 -8.41 6.67
C MET A 104 -11.90 -9.53 5.86
N LEU A 105 -11.15 -10.62 5.62
CA LEU A 105 -11.64 -11.80 4.94
C LEU A 105 -12.79 -12.47 5.69
N GLU A 106 -12.71 -12.52 7.02
CA GLU A 106 -13.76 -13.06 7.86
C GLU A 106 -15.03 -12.20 7.82
N GLY A 107 -14.90 -10.88 7.88
CA GLY A 107 -16.01 -9.96 7.70
C GLY A 107 -16.70 -10.13 6.34
N VAL A 108 -15.91 -10.25 5.26
CA VAL A 108 -16.42 -10.52 3.90
C VAL A 108 -17.12 -11.88 3.83
N ARG A 109 -16.55 -12.93 4.44
CA ARG A 109 -17.19 -14.26 4.49
C ARG A 109 -18.55 -14.21 5.17
N VAL A 110 -18.64 -13.56 6.32
CA VAL A 110 -19.90 -13.42 7.06
C VAL A 110 -20.93 -12.64 6.23
N LEU A 111 -20.49 -11.60 5.51
CA LEU A 111 -21.38 -10.78 4.67
C LEU A 111 -21.89 -11.50 3.41
N LEU A 112 -21.05 -12.33 2.80
CA LEU A 112 -21.38 -13.10 1.60
C LEU A 112 -21.99 -14.47 1.89
N ARG A 113 -21.98 -14.92 3.15
CA ARG A 113 -22.65 -16.15 3.61
C ARG A 113 -24.14 -16.22 3.21
N PRO A 114 -24.98 -15.18 3.39
CA PRO A 114 -26.38 -15.22 2.96
C PRO A 114 -26.56 -15.33 1.43
N LEU A 115 -25.52 -15.03 0.64
CA LEU A 115 -25.56 -15.17 -0.82
C LEU A 115 -25.15 -16.58 -1.30
N GLY A 116 -24.84 -17.51 -0.38
CA GLY A 116 -24.43 -18.87 -0.72
C GLY A 116 -23.05 -18.98 -1.40
N LEU A 117 -22.35 -17.85 -1.61
CA LEU A 117 -21.09 -17.77 -2.37
C LEU A 117 -19.96 -18.62 -1.78
N PHE A 118 -19.98 -18.88 -0.48
CA PHE A 118 -18.99 -19.71 0.23
C PHE A 118 -19.47 -21.15 0.48
N GLU A 119 -20.73 -21.49 0.15
CA GLU A 119 -21.27 -22.85 0.19
C GLU A 119 -21.20 -23.57 -1.17
N LEU A 120 -20.73 -22.87 -2.21
CA LEU A 120 -20.42 -23.38 -3.55
C LEU A 120 -19.21 -24.35 -3.53
N GLY A 121 -19.27 -25.44 -2.77
CA GLY A 121 -18.29 -26.52 -2.79
C GLY A 121 -16.90 -26.15 -2.25
N SER A 122 -16.25 -27.11 -1.59
CA SER A 122 -14.90 -26.97 -1.02
C SER A 122 -13.82 -26.60 -2.05
N SER A 123 -14.09 -26.76 -3.34
CA SER A 123 -13.19 -26.45 -4.43
C SER A 123 -13.20 -24.97 -4.84
N LEU A 124 -14.32 -24.23 -4.72
CA LEU A 124 -14.40 -22.82 -5.16
C LEU A 124 -14.08 -21.81 -4.05
N THR A 125 -14.25 -22.21 -2.79
CA THR A 125 -13.90 -21.39 -1.61
C THR A 125 -12.46 -20.84 -1.66
N PRO A 126 -11.40 -21.63 -1.97
CA PRO A 126 -10.04 -21.10 -2.04
C PRO A 126 -9.83 -20.13 -3.20
N TRP A 127 -10.46 -20.37 -4.36
CA TRP A 127 -10.37 -19.46 -5.52
C TRP A 127 -11.02 -18.11 -5.25
N LEU A 128 -12.18 -18.10 -4.58
CA LEU A 128 -12.86 -16.88 -4.19
C LEU A 128 -12.02 -16.08 -3.18
N GLN A 129 -11.38 -16.76 -2.22
CA GLN A 129 -10.45 -16.12 -1.28
C GLN A 129 -9.24 -15.53 -2.00
N LEU A 130 -8.66 -16.26 -2.95
CA LEU A 130 -7.51 -15.81 -3.72
C LEU A 130 -7.87 -14.59 -4.59
N ALA A 131 -9.07 -14.58 -5.19
CA ALA A 131 -9.59 -13.44 -5.93
C ALA A 131 -9.80 -12.21 -5.03
N LEU A 132 -10.34 -12.40 -3.81
CA LEU A 132 -10.49 -11.34 -2.81
C LEU A 132 -9.14 -10.75 -2.37
N VAL A 133 -8.15 -11.61 -2.11
CA VAL A 133 -6.80 -11.16 -1.75
C VAL A 133 -6.13 -10.44 -2.91
N ALA A 134 -6.27 -10.94 -4.14
CA ALA A 134 -5.75 -10.28 -5.34
C ALA A 134 -6.39 -8.91 -5.56
N ALA A 135 -7.71 -8.80 -5.39
CA ALA A 135 -8.44 -7.53 -5.48
C ALA A 135 -8.00 -6.55 -4.40
N ALA A 136 -7.86 -7.00 -3.15
CA ALA A 136 -7.37 -6.18 -2.05
C ALA A 136 -5.91 -5.72 -2.28
N ALA A 137 -5.06 -6.60 -2.80
CA ALA A 137 -3.67 -6.28 -3.14
C ALA A 137 -3.58 -5.26 -4.28
N ALA A 138 -4.38 -5.42 -5.33
CA ALA A 138 -4.45 -4.45 -6.43
C ALA A 138 -4.99 -3.09 -5.96
N GLY A 139 -6.05 -3.09 -5.15
CA GLY A 139 -6.62 -1.87 -4.57
C GLY A 139 -5.63 -1.14 -3.68
N ASN A 140 -4.93 -1.86 -2.78
CA ASN A 140 -3.93 -1.26 -1.91
C ASN A 140 -2.70 -0.78 -2.67
N GLY A 141 -2.23 -1.53 -3.66
CA GLY A 141 -1.16 -1.11 -4.56
C GLY A 141 -1.50 0.18 -5.31
N TRP A 142 -2.74 0.31 -5.80
CA TRP A 142 -3.23 1.54 -6.43
C TRP A 142 -3.28 2.71 -5.45
N LEU A 143 -3.76 2.49 -4.23
CA LEU A 143 -3.76 3.52 -3.17
C LEU A 143 -2.35 3.99 -2.83
N CYS A 144 -1.37 3.09 -2.76
CA CYS A 144 0.03 3.42 -2.51
C CYS A 144 0.63 4.26 -3.65
N VAL A 145 0.32 3.94 -4.91
CA VAL A 145 0.72 4.77 -6.06
C VAL A 145 0.12 6.17 -5.97
N ARG A 146 -1.17 6.27 -5.63
CA ARG A 146 -1.86 7.56 -5.50
C ARG A 146 -1.28 8.39 -4.36
N ALA A 147 -1.01 7.76 -3.22
CA ALA A 147 -0.37 8.39 -2.08
C ALA A 147 1.02 8.94 -2.41
N ARG A 148 1.84 8.16 -3.12
CA ARG A 148 3.14 8.60 -3.60
C ARG A 148 3.02 9.86 -4.46
N ARG A 149 2.11 9.86 -5.44
CA ARG A 149 1.87 11.03 -6.31
C ARG A 149 1.45 12.26 -5.51
N TRP A 150 0.67 12.06 -4.44
CA TRP A 150 0.28 13.14 -3.54
C TRP A 150 1.46 13.70 -2.75
N HIS A 151 2.39 12.85 -2.32
CA HIS A 151 3.61 13.26 -1.61
C HIS A 151 4.65 13.94 -2.52
N GLN A 152 4.63 13.69 -3.83
CA GLN A 152 5.59 14.27 -4.77
C GLN A 152 5.19 15.66 -5.30
N GLY A 153 3.97 16.14 -5.02
CA GLY A 153 3.46 17.39 -5.58
C GLY A 153 3.18 17.30 -7.09
N PRO A 154 2.49 18.28 -7.69
CA PRO A 154 2.33 18.32 -9.14
C PRO A 154 3.71 18.42 -9.81
N PRO A 155 3.93 17.75 -10.96
CA PRO A 155 5.13 18.00 -11.76
C PRO A 155 5.08 19.46 -12.22
N GLU A 156 6.12 20.22 -11.86
CA GLU A 156 6.39 21.53 -12.47
C GLU A 156 6.70 21.38 -13.96
#